data_AF-A0A960WZU8-F1
#
_entry.id   AF-A0A960WZU8-F1
#
_cell.length_a   1.000
_cell.length_b   1.000
_cell.length_c   1.000
_cell.angle_alpha   90.00
_cell.angle_beta   90.00
_cell.angle_gamma   90.00
#
_symmetry.space_group_name_H-M   'P 1'
#
loop_
_entity.id
_entity.type
_entity.pdbx_description
1 polymer ?
#
loop_
_entity_poly.entity_id
_entity_poly.type
_entity_poly.pdbx_seq_one_letter_code
_entity_poly.pdbx_strand_id
1 'polypeptide(L)'
;MVARTHSATLVGVNATEIEIESLESGGTPKIVIVGLPDTAVKESKERVTAAIKSSGLGTTEGTITVNLAPADLKKEGPGFDLPIALSVITEKLKISEVALDSSMIIGELGLDGALRPVR
;
A
#
# COMPACT_ATOMS: atom_id res chain seq x y z
N MET A 1 16.79 2.65 0.97
CA MET A 1 15.97 3.21 -0.12
C MET A 1 14.53 3.08 0.34
N VAL A 2 13.66 4.02 -0.02
CA VAL A 2 12.24 3.97 0.32
C VAL A 2 11.54 3.56 -0.97
N ALA A 3 10.70 2.52 -0.93
CA ALA A 3 9.97 2.13 -2.13
C ALA A 3 8.73 3.00 -2.32
N ARG A 4 8.54 3.49 -3.54
CA ARG A 4 7.45 4.40 -3.88
C ARG A 4 6.47 3.81 -4.89
N THR A 5 5.23 4.25 -4.79
CA THR A 5 4.19 4.08 -5.82
C THR A 5 3.17 5.21 -5.71
N HIS A 6 2.31 5.32 -6.71
CA HIS A 6 1.30 6.37 -6.82
C HIS A 6 -0.10 5.79 -6.91
N SER A 7 -1.04 6.42 -6.21
CA SER A 7 -2.46 6.12 -6.21
C SER A 7 -3.27 7.41 -6.23
N ALA A 8 -4.59 7.35 -6.16
CA ALA A 8 -5.43 8.53 -6.11
C ALA A 8 -6.62 8.34 -5.17
N THR A 9 -7.06 9.44 -4.57
CA THR A 9 -8.33 9.52 -3.84
C THR A 9 -9.23 10.55 -4.49
N LEU A 10 -10.53 10.49 -4.24
CA LEU A 10 -11.48 11.49 -4.72
C LEU A 10 -11.67 12.59 -3.66
N VAL A 11 -11.52 13.83 -4.10
CA VAL A 11 -11.85 15.04 -3.33
C VAL A 11 -12.95 15.78 -4.07
N GLY A 12 -14.19 15.49 -3.68
CA GLY A 12 -15.37 15.90 -4.45
C GLY A 12 -15.39 15.19 -5.81
N VAL A 13 -15.15 15.94 -6.88
CA VAL A 13 -15.09 15.41 -8.26
C VAL A 13 -13.67 15.28 -8.81
N ASN A 14 -12.67 15.71 -8.03
CA ASN A 14 -11.28 15.71 -8.47
C ASN A 14 -10.57 14.46 -7.97
N ALA A 15 -9.83 13.80 -8.86
CA ALA A 15 -8.84 12.81 -8.44
C ALA A 15 -7.60 13.55 -7.92
N THR A 16 -7.26 13.34 -6.66
CA THR A 16 -6.05 13.87 -6.04
C THR A 16 -5.07 12.73 -5.85
N GLU A 17 -3.86 12.93 -6.35
CA GLU A 17 -2.76 11.98 -6.24
C GLU A 17 -2.39 11.72 -4.78
N ILE A 18 -2.12 10.47 -4.49
CA ILE A 18 -1.62 9.95 -3.23
C ILE A 18 -0.30 9.23 -3.50
N GLU A 19 0.79 9.76 -2.95
CA GLU A 19 2.08 9.07 -2.95
C GLU A 19 2.11 8.08 -1.79
N ILE A 20 2.55 6.85 -2.08
CA ILE A 20 2.66 5.77 -1.10
C ILE A 20 4.12 5.34 -1.01
N GLU A 21 4.66 5.44 0.20
CA GLU A 21 6.05 5.13 0.48
C GLU A 21 6.15 4.03 1.54
N SER A 22 7.00 3.03 1.31
CA SER A 22 7.28 1.97 2.27
C SER A 22 8.75 1.94 2.65
N LEU A 23 9.01 1.82 3.95
CA LEU A 23 10.35 1.61 4.48
C LEU A 23 10.34 0.50 5.53
N GLU A 24 11.23 -0.48 5.37
CA GLU A 24 11.45 -1.50 6.40
C GLU A 24 12.40 -1.00 7.48
N SER A 25 12.02 -1.25 8.72
CA SER A 25 12.83 -1.03 9.92
C SER A 25 12.89 -2.32 10.73
N GLY A 26 13.94 -2.49 11.54
CA GLY A 26 14.05 -3.65 12.43
C GLY A 26 12.90 -3.73 13.45
N GLY A 27 12.76 -4.88 14.09
CA GLY A 27 11.75 -5.11 15.14
C GLY A 27 10.86 -6.29 14.80
N THR A 28 9.59 -6.21 15.19
CA THR A 28 8.63 -7.31 14.96
C THR A 28 7.96 -7.20 13.59
N PRO A 29 7.63 -8.34 12.96
CA PRO A 29 6.84 -8.38 11.73
C PRO A 29 5.50 -7.67 11.86
N LYS A 30 5.35 -6.49 11.26
CA LYS A 30 4.06 -5.79 11.13
C LYS A 30 4.12 -4.71 10.05
N ILE A 31 2.95 -4.35 9.54
CA ILE A 31 2.75 -3.19 8.69
C ILE A 31 2.07 -2.09 9.50
N VAL A 32 2.57 -0.86 9.41
CA VAL A 32 2.00 0.33 10.05
C VAL A 32 1.66 1.34 8.95
N ILE A 33 0.41 1.82 8.92
CA ILE A 33 -0.04 2.79 7.92
C ILE A 33 -0.25 4.16 8.59
N VAL A 34 0.33 5.21 8.02
CA VAL A 34 0.24 6.61 8.49
C VAL A 34 -0.18 7.54 7.34
N GLY A 35 -0.56 8.77 7.66
CA GLY A 35 -1.04 9.75 6.67
C GLY A 35 -2.56 9.87 6.59
N LEU A 36 -3.22 9.94 7.75
CA LEU A 36 -4.68 10.08 7.89
C LEU A 36 -5.53 8.99 7.18
N PRO A 37 -5.23 7.69 7.38
CA PRO A 37 -6.07 6.61 6.87
C PRO A 37 -7.37 6.49 7.67
N ASP A 38 -8.47 6.21 6.97
CA ASP A 38 -9.71 5.76 7.59
C ASP A 38 -9.61 4.31 8.11
N THR A 39 -10.71 3.76 8.62
CA THR A 39 -10.73 2.39 9.12
C THR A 39 -10.46 1.37 8.03
N ALA A 40 -11.04 1.52 6.83
CA ALA A 40 -10.87 0.57 5.74
C ALA A 40 -9.40 0.53 5.27
N VAL A 41 -8.76 1.69 5.15
CA VAL A 41 -7.34 1.81 4.82
C VAL A 41 -6.48 1.22 5.93
N LYS A 42 -6.80 1.44 7.22
CA LYS A 42 -6.07 0.83 8.34
C LYS A 42 -6.14 -0.70 8.33
N GLU A 43 -7.27 -1.28 7.95
CA GLU A 43 -7.47 -2.73 7.80
C GLU A 43 -6.78 -3.31 6.55
N SER A 44 -6.31 -2.44 5.64
CA SER A 44 -5.55 -2.88 4.47
C SER A 44 -4.28 -3.61 4.88
N LYS A 45 -3.68 -3.29 6.05
CA LYS A 45 -2.48 -3.98 6.53
C LYS A 45 -2.72 -5.48 6.72
N GLU A 46 -3.88 -5.91 7.22
CA GLU A 46 -4.23 -7.33 7.34
C GLU A 46 -4.44 -7.95 5.96
N ARG A 47 -5.17 -7.27 5.06
CA ARG A 47 -5.44 -7.78 3.71
C ARG A 47 -4.18 -7.90 2.87
N VAL A 48 -3.35 -6.88 2.86
CA VAL A 48 -2.04 -6.84 2.19
C VAL A 48 -1.14 -7.96 2.72
N THR A 49 -1.02 -8.10 4.05
CA THR A 49 -0.19 -9.17 4.63
C THR A 49 -0.67 -10.55 4.19
N ALA A 50 -1.97 -10.80 4.20
CA ALA A 50 -2.55 -12.06 3.75
C ALA A 50 -2.34 -12.29 2.24
N ALA A 51 -2.60 -11.29 1.42
CA ALA A 51 -2.45 -11.35 -0.04
C ALA A 51 -1.00 -11.64 -0.47
N ILE A 52 -0.02 -10.96 0.13
CA ILE A 52 1.41 -11.19 -0.14
C ILE A 52 1.78 -12.63 0.24
N LYS A 53 1.34 -13.10 1.40
CA LYS A 53 1.60 -14.47 1.87
C LYS A 53 0.98 -15.51 0.94
N SER A 54 -0.30 -15.34 0.59
CA SER A 54 -1.04 -16.24 -0.32
C SER A 54 -0.45 -16.26 -1.73
N SER A 55 0.18 -15.17 -2.15
CA SER A 55 0.90 -15.07 -3.44
C SER A 55 2.29 -15.71 -3.44
N GLY A 56 2.72 -16.34 -2.34
CA GLY A 56 4.04 -16.97 -2.24
C GLY A 56 5.21 -15.99 -2.10
N LEU A 57 4.94 -14.71 -1.82
CA LEU A 57 5.96 -13.65 -1.69
C LEU A 57 6.48 -13.50 -0.25
N GLY A 58 6.04 -14.38 0.67
CA GLY A 58 6.48 -14.45 2.06
C GLY A 58 5.96 -13.33 2.97
N THR A 59 6.49 -13.22 4.19
CA THR A 59 6.11 -12.17 5.17
C THR A 59 7.23 -11.15 5.36
N THR A 60 6.92 -9.98 5.93
CA THR A 60 7.95 -9.04 6.40
C THR A 60 8.69 -9.63 7.61
N GLU A 61 9.98 -9.33 7.74
CA GLU A 61 10.78 -9.74 8.91
C GLU A 61 10.81 -8.62 9.96
N GLY A 62 10.75 -7.36 9.52
CA GLY A 62 10.67 -6.19 10.37
C GLY A 62 9.33 -5.47 10.35
N THR A 63 9.34 -4.25 10.90
CA THR A 63 8.22 -3.32 10.81
C THR A 63 8.35 -2.51 9.53
N ILE A 64 7.39 -2.67 8.62
CA ILE A 64 7.27 -1.82 7.43
C ILE A 64 6.33 -0.67 7.74
N THR A 65 6.82 0.56 7.63
CA THR A 65 6.00 1.76 7.74
C THR A 65 5.59 2.19 6.34
N VAL A 66 4.29 2.32 6.13
CA VAL A 66 3.64 2.78 4.90
C VAL A 66 3.11 4.19 5.15
N ASN A 67 3.68 5.16 4.46
CA ASN A 67 3.25 6.55 4.51
C ASN A 67 2.35 6.87 3.31
N LEU A 68 1.23 7.54 3.55
CA LEU A 68 0.32 8.02 2.51
C LEU A 68 0.33 9.56 2.48
N ALA A 69 0.94 10.15 1.46
CA ALA A 69 1.02 11.60 1.28
C ALA A 69 0.01 12.09 0.23
N PRO A 70 -0.58 13.29 0.37
CA PRO A 70 -0.31 14.30 1.39
C PRO A 70 -1.04 14.00 2.72
N ALA A 71 -0.37 14.21 3.85
CA ALA A 71 -0.81 13.69 5.17
C ALA A 71 -2.05 14.40 5.76
N ASP A 72 -2.43 15.56 5.24
CA ASP A 72 -3.61 16.34 5.61
C ASP A 72 -4.88 15.89 4.86
N LEU A 73 -4.72 15.13 3.78
CA LEU A 73 -5.83 14.56 3.03
C LEU A 73 -6.22 13.19 3.59
N LYS A 74 -7.52 12.99 3.82
CA LYS A 74 -8.06 11.72 4.30
C LYS A 74 -8.07 10.69 3.17
N LYS A 75 -7.56 9.49 3.44
CA LYS A 75 -7.58 8.35 2.51
C LYS A 75 -8.68 7.41 2.96
N GLU A 76 -9.66 7.20 2.08
CA GLU A 76 -10.86 6.44 2.37
C GLU A 76 -11.01 5.25 1.43
N GLY A 77 -11.53 4.16 1.98
CA GLY A 77 -11.89 2.97 1.22
C GLY A 77 -10.71 2.02 0.93
N PRO A 78 -11.01 0.84 0.38
CA PRO A 78 -10.06 -0.26 0.21
C PRO A 78 -9.20 -0.18 -1.07
N GLY A 79 -9.39 0.84 -1.91
CA GLY A 79 -8.67 0.96 -3.19
C GLY A 79 -7.15 1.13 -3.08
N PHE A 80 -6.65 1.28 -1.86
CA PHE A 80 -5.23 1.36 -1.53
C PHE A 80 -4.56 0.00 -1.28
N ASP A 81 -5.31 -1.11 -1.21
CA ASP A 81 -4.73 -2.43 -0.92
C ASP A 81 -3.60 -2.81 -1.90
N LEU A 82 -3.88 -2.78 -3.21
CA LEU A 82 -2.90 -3.13 -4.25
C LEU A 82 -1.68 -2.21 -4.25
N PRO A 83 -1.81 -0.87 -4.31
CA PRO A 83 -0.62 -0.01 -4.34
C PRO A 83 0.19 -0.13 -3.04
N ILE A 84 -0.44 -0.28 -1.86
CA ILE A 84 0.29 -0.57 -0.62
C ILE A 84 1.07 -1.89 -0.74
N ALA A 85 0.45 -2.96 -1.22
CA ALA A 85 1.13 -4.24 -1.39
C ALA A 85 2.34 -4.14 -2.33
N LEU A 86 2.22 -3.42 -3.43
CA LEU A 86 3.32 -3.24 -4.39
C LEU A 86 4.48 -2.45 -3.78
N SER A 87 4.20 -1.38 -3.04
CA SER A 87 5.23 -0.62 -2.31
C SER A 87 5.94 -1.50 -1.28
N VAL A 88 5.18 -2.29 -0.50
CA VAL A 88 5.72 -3.22 0.50
C VAL A 88 6.59 -4.31 -0.13
N ILE A 89 6.14 -4.95 -1.21
CA ILE A 89 6.89 -6.00 -1.91
C ILE A 89 8.16 -5.42 -2.53
N THR A 90 8.08 -4.22 -3.10
CA THR A 90 9.23 -3.56 -3.74
C THR A 90 10.31 -3.24 -2.72
N GLU A 91 9.92 -2.69 -1.57
CA GLU A 91 10.86 -2.44 -0.46
C GLU A 91 11.44 -3.74 0.07
N LYS A 92 10.62 -4.78 0.23
CA LYS A 92 11.09 -6.08 0.74
C LYS A 92 12.06 -6.78 -0.21
N LEU A 93 11.71 -6.87 -1.49
CA LEU A 93 12.45 -7.63 -2.49
C LEU A 93 13.53 -6.81 -3.19
N LYS A 94 13.66 -5.52 -2.85
CA LYS A 94 14.61 -4.56 -3.46
C LYS A 94 14.51 -4.56 -5.00
N ILE A 95 13.26 -4.53 -5.50
CA ILE A 95 12.95 -4.51 -6.93
C ILE A 95 13.10 -3.08 -7.45
N SER A 96 13.39 -2.94 -8.75
CA SER A 96 13.41 -1.64 -9.42
C SER A 96 12.02 -0.99 -9.46
N GLU A 97 11.94 0.28 -9.07
CA GLU A 97 10.70 1.06 -9.00
C GLU A 97 10.25 1.67 -10.34
N VAL A 98 11.04 1.49 -11.41
CA VAL A 98 10.85 2.19 -12.71
C VAL A 98 9.43 2.03 -13.27
N ALA A 99 8.81 0.84 -13.12
CA ALA A 99 7.45 0.60 -13.61
C ALA A 99 6.37 1.19 -12.69
N LEU A 100 6.66 1.36 -11.39
CA LEU A 100 5.74 1.92 -10.41
C LEU A 100 5.72 3.45 -10.50
N ASP A 101 6.87 4.08 -10.71
CA ASP A 101 7.00 5.54 -10.82
C ASP A 101 6.21 6.12 -12.01
N SER A 102 5.98 5.33 -13.06
CA SER A 102 5.22 5.74 -14.24
C SER A 102 3.74 5.33 -14.23
N SER A 103 3.23 4.84 -13.09
CA SER A 103 1.90 4.21 -13.01
C SER A 103 1.06 4.80 -11.89
N MET A 104 -0.24 4.98 -12.15
CA MET A 104 -1.25 5.28 -11.14
C MET A 104 -2.02 4.00 -10.81
N ILE A 105 -1.94 3.52 -9.58
CA ILE A 105 -2.44 2.19 -9.20
C ILE A 105 -3.56 2.30 -8.18
N ILE A 106 -4.67 1.62 -8.48
CA ILE A 106 -5.83 1.44 -7.61
C ILE A 106 -6.25 -0.02 -7.66
N GLY A 107 -6.65 -0.60 -6.53
CA GLY A 107 -7.07 -1.99 -6.50
C GLY A 107 -7.32 -2.50 -5.09
N GLU A 108 -8.34 -3.33 -4.95
CA GLU A 108 -8.64 -4.05 -3.71
C GLU A 108 -7.99 -5.44 -3.74
N LEU A 109 -7.55 -5.94 -2.59
CA LEU A 109 -6.98 -7.29 -2.49
C LEU A 109 -7.85 -8.21 -1.64
N GLY A 110 -8.14 -9.40 -2.17
CA GLY A 110 -8.60 -10.53 -1.37
C GLY A 110 -7.47 -11.09 -0.49
N LEU A 111 -7.83 -11.75 0.61
CA LEU A 111 -6.86 -12.45 1.47
C LEU A 111 -6.11 -13.58 0.74
N ASP A 112 -6.68 -14.08 -0.35
CA ASP A 112 -6.13 -15.07 -1.26
C ASP A 112 -5.17 -14.48 -2.32
N GLY A 113 -5.00 -13.15 -2.34
CA GLY A 113 -4.21 -12.45 -3.35
C GLY A 113 -4.98 -12.09 -4.61
N ALA A 114 -6.28 -12.38 -4.69
CA ALA A 114 -7.08 -12.01 -5.86
C ALA A 114 -7.25 -10.48 -5.93
N LEU A 115 -7.01 -9.91 -7.11
CA LEU A 115 -7.30 -8.51 -7.40
C LEU A 115 -8.81 -8.32 -7.59
N ARG A 116 -9.37 -7.34 -6.89
CA ARG A 116 -10.79 -6.99 -6.92
C ARG A 116 -10.98 -5.58 -7.48
N PRO A 117 -12.12 -5.33 -8.15
CA PRO A 117 -12.43 -4.01 -8.67
C PRO A 117 -12.65 -3.01 -7.53
N VAL A 118 -12.22 -1.77 -7.74
CA VAL A 118 -12.59 -0.62 -6.90
C VAL A 118 -13.90 -0.01 -7.38
N ARG A 119 -14.61 0.70 -6.50
CA ARG A 119 -15.89 1.36 -6.79
C ARG A 119 -15.82 2.85 -6.54
#